data_AF-A0A2W4KT07-F1
#
_entry.id   AF-A0A2W4KT07-F1
#
_cell.length_a   1.000
_cell.length_b   1.000
_cell.length_c   1.000
_cell.angle_alpha   90.00
_cell.angle_beta   90.00
_cell.angle_gamma   90.00
#
_symmetry.space_group_name_H-M   'P 1'
#
loop_
_entity.id
_entity.type
_entity.pdbx_description
1 polymer ?
#
loop_
_entity_poly.entity_id
_entity_poly.type
_entity_poly.pdbx_seq_one_letter_code
_entity_poly.pdbx_strand_id
1 'polypeptide(L)'
;MSVEKKKKQVRKKTTRNKTNRKNTRKEENNNENIVGEKLTEKQKLFCFHFICNDVLRGNATLCYNEAYSKDLYNKDQTRKLDEEGKEIYGTSEYDKCYNSCSVSGSNLLRNIKIQQENRLLLNSLLTDEKVDSRLAEIIFTGANKDSLNAIKEYNKIKGRIEEKLSINGMMVNLEDEDEKIYKKIVNKNLKG
;
A
#
# COMPACT_ATOMS: atom_id res chain seq x y z
N MET A 1 -58.58 -17.88 24.45
CA MET A 1 -58.19 -16.50 24.82
C MET A 1 -56.72 -16.49 25.23
N SER A 2 -55.90 -15.91 24.36
CA SER A 2 -54.47 -15.64 24.57
C SER A 2 -54.24 -14.65 25.70
N VAL A 3 -53.25 -14.87 26.56
CA VAL A 3 -52.48 -13.80 27.21
C VAL A 3 -51.03 -14.25 27.41
N GLU A 4 -50.16 -13.70 26.58
CA GLU A 4 -48.70 -13.60 26.78
C GLU A 4 -48.37 -12.89 28.10
N LYS A 5 -47.21 -13.20 28.71
CA LYS A 5 -46.31 -12.16 29.27
C LYS A 5 -44.90 -12.66 29.61
N LYS A 6 -43.99 -12.31 28.69
CA LYS A 6 -42.71 -11.58 28.88
C LYS A 6 -41.65 -12.14 29.86
N LYS A 7 -40.63 -12.79 29.25
CA LYS A 7 -39.28 -12.98 29.81
C LYS A 7 -38.57 -11.64 30.00
N LYS A 8 -38.08 -11.38 31.21
CA LYS A 8 -37.30 -10.17 31.58
C LYS A 8 -35.81 -10.50 31.49
N GLN A 9 -35.13 -10.06 30.42
CA GLN A 9 -33.67 -10.13 30.31
C GLN A 9 -33.03 -9.04 31.20
N VAL A 10 -32.29 -9.46 32.23
CA VAL A 10 -31.47 -8.57 33.04
C VAL A 10 -30.09 -8.48 32.39
N ARG A 11 -29.79 -7.34 31.76
CA ARG A 11 -28.45 -6.99 31.28
C ARG A 11 -27.53 -6.72 32.48
N LYS A 12 -26.63 -7.65 32.80
CA LYS A 12 -25.51 -7.39 33.72
C LYS A 12 -24.48 -6.51 32.99
N LYS A 13 -24.33 -5.27 33.44
CA LYS A 13 -23.23 -4.37 33.05
C LYS A 13 -21.98 -4.78 33.84
N THR A 14 -21.02 -5.40 33.17
CA THR A 14 -19.69 -5.64 33.74
C THR A 14 -18.81 -4.40 33.52
N THR A 15 -18.49 -3.74 34.63
CA THR A 15 -17.54 -2.63 34.75
C THR A 15 -16.13 -3.12 34.43
N ARG A 16 -15.54 -2.58 33.35
CA ARG A 16 -14.12 -2.78 33.02
C ARG A 16 -13.25 -2.00 34.01
N ASN A 17 -12.71 -2.70 35.02
CA ASN A 17 -11.63 -2.17 35.84
C ASN A 17 -10.33 -2.12 35.00
N LYS A 18 -9.89 -0.91 34.65
CA LYS A 18 -8.55 -0.61 34.16
C LYS A 18 -7.55 -0.85 35.30
N THR A 19 -6.88 -2.00 35.30
CA THR A 19 -5.71 -2.23 36.15
C THR A 19 -4.46 -1.72 35.42
N ASN A 20 -3.90 -0.63 35.95
CA ASN A 20 -2.56 -0.15 35.66
C ASN A 20 -1.55 -1.23 36.09
N ARG A 21 -1.00 -1.99 35.14
CA ARG A 21 0.21 -2.78 35.36
C ARG A 21 1.42 -1.98 34.87
N LYS A 22 2.07 -1.29 35.80
CA LYS A 22 3.47 -0.88 35.64
C LYS A 22 4.33 -2.15 35.69
N ASN A 23 4.70 -2.67 34.53
CA ASN A 23 5.74 -3.69 34.43
C ASN A 23 7.09 -2.98 34.29
N THR A 24 7.83 -2.92 35.39
CA THR A 24 9.28 -2.76 35.39
C THR A 24 9.90 -4.06 34.89
N ARG A 25 10.12 -4.16 33.58
CA ARG A 25 11.07 -5.13 33.02
C ARG A 25 12.10 -4.34 32.23
N LYS A 26 13.30 -4.34 32.79
CA LYS A 26 14.53 -3.85 32.20
C LYS A 26 14.93 -4.86 31.11
N GLU A 27 14.13 -4.93 30.05
CA GLU A 27 14.56 -5.55 28.80
C GLU A 27 15.39 -4.48 28.08
N GLU A 28 16.54 -4.89 27.55
CA GLU A 28 17.42 -4.11 26.69
C GLU A 28 16.66 -3.75 25.41
N ASN A 29 15.68 -2.86 25.53
CA ASN A 29 15.16 -2.08 24.44
C ASN A 29 16.28 -1.13 24.07
N ASN A 30 17.20 -1.62 23.25
CA ASN A 30 17.87 -0.79 22.25
C ASN A 30 16.75 -0.19 21.40
N ASN A 31 16.18 0.88 21.94
CA ASN A 31 15.36 1.84 21.25
C ASN A 31 16.32 2.43 20.21
N GLU A 32 16.49 1.74 19.08
CA GLU A 32 17.14 2.26 17.88
C GLU A 32 16.25 3.35 17.27
N ASN A 33 15.87 4.32 18.10
CA ASN A 33 15.27 5.56 17.68
C ASN A 33 16.42 6.54 17.49
N ILE A 34 17.23 6.26 16.47
CA ILE A 34 18.40 7.08 16.15
C ILE A 34 17.94 8.24 15.27
N VAL A 35 17.49 9.29 15.94
CA VAL A 35 17.36 10.62 15.35
C VAL A 35 18.79 11.11 15.05
N GLY A 36 19.31 10.78 13.86
CA GLY A 36 20.58 11.33 13.36
C GLY A 36 21.38 10.43 12.44
N GLU A 37 21.49 9.13 12.72
CA GLU A 37 22.46 8.26 12.03
C GLU A 37 21.90 7.54 10.79
N LYS A 38 22.81 7.10 9.92
CA LYS A 38 22.52 6.29 8.72
C LYS A 38 21.76 5.02 9.11
N LEU A 39 20.97 4.46 8.18
CA LEU A 39 20.30 3.17 8.41
C LEU A 39 21.33 2.09 8.74
N THR A 40 21.03 1.28 9.76
CA THR A 40 21.86 0.12 10.13
C THR A 40 21.78 -0.96 9.05
N GLU A 41 22.73 -1.90 9.04
CA GLU A 41 22.72 -3.02 8.09
C GLU A 41 21.46 -3.87 8.21
N LYS A 42 20.99 -4.11 9.44
CA LYS A 42 19.73 -4.85 9.69
C LYS A 42 18.51 -4.10 9.16
N GLN A 43 18.48 -2.78 9.30
CA GLN A 43 17.41 -1.96 8.75
C GLN A 43 17.40 -1.97 7.22
N LYS A 44 18.57 -1.91 6.58
CA LYS A 44 18.70 -2.06 5.12
C LYS A 44 18.27 -3.44 4.66
N LEU A 45 18.67 -4.50 5.38
CA LEU A 45 18.26 -5.87 5.10
C LEU A 45 16.74 -6.04 5.23
N PHE A 46 16.13 -5.42 6.25
CA PHE A 46 14.68 -5.36 6.39
C PHE A 46 14.02 -4.70 5.17
N CYS A 47 14.50 -3.52 4.74
CA CYS A 47 14.01 -2.83 3.54
C CYS A 47 14.13 -3.71 2.29
N PHE A 48 15.28 -4.37 2.12
CA PHE A 48 15.53 -5.28 1.01
C PHE A 48 14.55 -6.45 1.00
N HIS A 49 14.32 -7.14 2.13
CA HIS A 49 13.34 -8.23 2.19
C HIS A 49 11.92 -7.72 1.93
N PHE A 50 11.58 -6.54 2.46
CA PHE A 50 10.23 -6.00 2.34
C PHE A 50 9.86 -5.64 0.89
N ILE A 51 10.83 -5.24 0.07
CA ILE A 51 10.63 -4.78 -1.31
C ILE A 51 11.08 -5.80 -2.35
N CYS A 52 12.25 -6.41 -2.19
CA CYS A 52 12.89 -7.21 -3.23
C CYS A 52 12.65 -8.71 -3.10
N ASN A 53 12.40 -9.25 -1.90
CA ASN A 53 12.21 -10.69 -1.71
C ASN A 53 10.77 -11.09 -2.03
N ASP A 54 10.54 -11.87 -3.09
CA ASP A 54 9.20 -12.26 -3.54
C ASP A 54 8.38 -13.04 -2.48
N VAL A 55 9.04 -13.81 -1.61
CA VAL A 55 8.37 -14.60 -0.56
C VAL A 55 7.96 -13.73 0.62
N LEU A 56 8.79 -12.75 0.98
CA LEU A 56 8.59 -11.90 2.16
C LEU A 56 7.97 -10.53 1.83
N ARG A 57 7.84 -10.18 0.54
CA ARG A 57 7.42 -8.86 0.07
C ARG A 57 6.13 -8.41 0.75
N GLY A 58 6.17 -7.22 1.34
CA GLY A 58 5.02 -6.64 2.03
C GLY A 58 4.70 -7.23 3.41
N ASN A 59 5.39 -8.29 3.86
CA ASN A 59 5.18 -8.87 5.19
C ASN A 59 6.23 -8.36 6.19
N ALA A 60 5.88 -7.28 6.90
CA ALA A 60 6.77 -6.63 7.87
C ALA A 60 7.22 -7.59 8.98
N THR A 61 6.35 -8.48 9.45
CA THR A 61 6.67 -9.42 10.54
C THR A 61 7.77 -10.38 10.14
N LEU A 62 7.64 -11.03 8.97
CA LEU A 62 8.63 -12.00 8.50
C LEU A 62 9.92 -11.32 8.04
N CYS A 63 9.84 -10.15 7.41
CA CYS A 63 11.02 -9.35 7.07
C CYS A 63 11.82 -8.98 8.33
N TYR A 64 11.14 -8.60 9.41
CA TYR A 64 11.79 -8.28 10.68
C TYR A 64 12.43 -9.52 11.31
N ASN A 65 11.72 -10.65 11.31
CA ASN A 65 12.27 -11.92 11.80
C ASN A 65 13.58 -12.29 11.09
N GLU A 66 13.60 -12.20 9.76
CA GLU A 66 14.77 -12.54 8.94
C GLU A 66 15.92 -11.56 9.19
N ALA A 67 15.65 -10.26 9.08
CA ALA A 67 16.69 -9.23 9.19
C ALA A 67 17.31 -9.12 10.61
N TYR A 68 16.56 -9.50 11.65
CA TYR A 68 17.02 -9.44 13.04
C TYR A 68 17.28 -10.83 13.65
N SER A 69 17.25 -11.89 12.84
CA SER A 69 17.54 -13.27 13.23
C SER A 69 16.76 -13.71 14.48
N LYS A 70 15.44 -13.47 14.50
CA LYS A 70 14.57 -13.84 15.62
C LYS A 70 14.18 -15.32 15.64
N ASP A 71 14.41 -16.01 14.52
CA ASP A 71 14.24 -17.44 14.35
C ASP A 71 12.86 -17.96 14.79
N LEU A 72 11.80 -17.39 14.19
CA LEU A 72 10.42 -17.78 14.46
C LEU A 72 10.16 -19.27 14.23
N TYR A 73 10.79 -19.87 13.22
CA TYR A 73 10.46 -21.23 12.78
C TYR A 73 10.89 -22.32 13.77
N ASN A 74 11.92 -22.05 14.58
CA ASN A 74 12.40 -22.98 15.61
C ASN A 74 11.74 -22.77 16.98
N LYS A 75 10.76 -21.86 17.10
CA LYS A 75 10.08 -21.59 18.38
C LYS A 75 8.99 -22.60 18.69
N ASP A 76 8.84 -22.91 19.98
CA ASP A 76 7.77 -23.78 20.46
C ASP A 76 6.38 -23.17 20.18
N GLN A 77 5.54 -23.97 19.51
CA GLN A 77 4.17 -23.62 19.14
C GLN A 77 3.15 -24.10 20.17
N THR A 78 3.58 -24.85 21.20
CA THR A 78 2.69 -25.39 22.23
C THR A 78 1.97 -24.27 22.97
N ARG A 79 0.64 -24.27 22.88
CA ARG A 79 -0.22 -23.32 23.59
C ARG A 79 -0.65 -23.89 24.94
N LYS A 80 -0.80 -23.00 25.92
CA LYS A 80 -1.38 -23.36 27.21
C LYS A 80 -2.88 -23.54 27.05
N LEU A 81 -3.44 -24.50 27.80
CA LEU A 81 -4.88 -24.67 27.93
C LEU A 81 -5.38 -23.87 29.13
N ASP A 82 -6.62 -23.36 29.04
CA ASP A 82 -7.34 -22.80 30.18
C ASP A 82 -7.94 -23.90 31.07
N GLU A 83 -8.64 -23.48 32.14
CA GLU A 83 -9.31 -24.39 33.08
C GLU A 83 -10.41 -25.25 32.42
N GLU A 84 -10.90 -24.85 31.24
CA GLU A 84 -11.89 -25.57 30.44
C GLU A 84 -11.25 -26.47 29.36
N GLY A 85 -9.92 -26.53 29.32
CA GLY A 85 -9.16 -27.31 28.33
C GLY A 85 -9.07 -26.66 26.94
N LYS A 86 -9.36 -25.37 26.80
CA LYS A 86 -9.28 -24.64 25.52
C LYS A 86 -7.93 -23.96 25.36
N GLU A 87 -7.40 -23.95 24.14
CA GLU A 87 -6.15 -23.27 23.82
C GLU A 87 -6.24 -21.75 24.04
N ILE A 88 -5.25 -21.21 24.75
CA ILE A 88 -5.10 -19.77 24.97
C ILE A 88 -4.11 -19.21 23.94
N TYR A 89 -4.62 -18.39 23.02
CA TYR A 89 -3.81 -17.68 22.03
C TYR A 89 -2.78 -16.74 22.69
N GLY A 90 -1.57 -16.66 22.13
CA GLY A 90 -0.54 -15.73 22.63
C GLY A 90 0.32 -16.30 23.76
N THR A 91 0.14 -17.57 24.12
CA THR A 91 0.85 -18.19 25.24
C THR A 91 2.12 -18.94 24.83
N SER A 92 2.17 -19.44 23.59
CA SER A 92 3.33 -20.14 23.03
C SER A 92 4.53 -19.20 22.87
N GLU A 93 5.74 -19.76 22.78
CA GLU A 93 6.93 -18.96 22.51
C GLU A 93 6.88 -18.35 21.11
N TYR A 94 6.39 -19.12 20.13
CA TYR A 94 6.13 -18.66 18.78
C TYR A 94 5.21 -17.44 18.75
N ASP A 95 4.05 -17.49 19.40
CA ASP A 95 3.06 -16.40 19.34
C ASP A 95 3.64 -15.10 19.94
N LYS A 96 4.42 -15.21 21.03
CA LYS A 96 5.08 -14.05 21.67
C LYS A 96 6.13 -13.45 20.74
N CYS A 97 6.97 -14.27 20.14
CA CYS A 97 8.00 -13.81 19.22
C CYS A 97 7.37 -13.19 17.96
N TYR A 98 6.33 -13.81 17.42
CA TYR A 98 5.59 -13.32 16.25
C TYR A 98 4.96 -11.95 16.54
N ASN A 99 4.30 -11.81 17.70
CA ASN A 99 3.72 -10.54 18.13
C ASN A 99 4.79 -9.45 18.30
N SER A 100 5.94 -9.79 18.88
CA SER A 100 7.07 -8.86 19.01
C SER A 100 7.58 -8.41 17.64
N CYS A 101 7.80 -9.35 16.71
CA CYS A 101 8.25 -9.04 15.35
C CYS A 101 7.22 -8.20 14.59
N SER A 102 5.93 -8.47 14.77
CA SER A 102 4.83 -7.73 14.13
C SER A 102 4.80 -6.26 14.58
N VAL A 103 4.90 -6.03 15.90
CA VAL A 103 4.92 -4.68 16.45
C VAL A 103 6.19 -3.94 16.01
N SER A 104 7.36 -4.57 16.10
CA SER A 104 8.63 -3.96 15.73
C SER A 104 8.73 -3.67 14.24
N GLY A 105 8.34 -4.62 13.37
CA GLY A 105 8.29 -4.42 11.93
C GLY A 105 7.32 -3.30 11.53
N SER A 106 6.14 -3.25 12.14
CA SER A 106 5.17 -2.15 11.90
C SER A 106 5.71 -0.79 12.35
N ASN A 107 6.41 -0.75 13.48
CA ASN A 107 7.03 0.48 13.97
C ASN A 107 8.17 0.93 13.03
N LEU A 108 8.95 -0.01 12.50
CA LEU A 108 10.05 0.29 11.59
C LEU A 108 9.55 0.94 10.29
N LEU A 109 8.40 0.50 9.76
CA LEU A 109 7.76 1.10 8.58
C LEU A 109 7.25 2.53 8.80
N ARG A 110 7.10 2.99 10.06
CA ARG A 110 6.75 4.38 10.38
C ARG A 110 7.98 5.30 10.35
N ASN A 111 9.19 4.74 10.32
CA ASN A 111 10.42 5.52 10.24
C ASN A 111 10.58 6.12 8.83
N ILE A 112 10.71 7.45 8.75
CA ILE A 112 10.84 8.19 7.48
C ILE A 112 12.04 7.71 6.65
N LYS A 113 13.16 7.35 7.28
CA LYS A 113 14.35 6.86 6.55
C LYS A 113 14.10 5.49 5.91
N ILE A 114 13.39 4.61 6.61
CA ILE A 114 12.94 3.30 6.08
C ILE A 114 12.01 3.50 4.90
N GLN A 115 11.06 4.45 5.00
CA GLN A 115 10.17 4.79 3.89
C GLN A 115 10.93 5.35 2.69
N GLN A 116 11.93 6.20 2.92
CA GLN A 116 12.80 6.74 1.88
C GLN A 116 13.59 5.62 1.19
N GLU A 117 14.21 4.72 1.95
CA GLU A 117 14.95 3.57 1.42
C GLU A 117 14.02 2.63 0.62
N ASN A 118 12.86 2.29 1.17
CA ASN A 118 11.86 1.48 0.46
C ASN A 118 11.43 2.12 -0.86
N ARG A 119 11.27 3.45 -0.89
CA ARG A 119 10.95 4.20 -2.11
C ARG A 119 12.10 4.15 -3.11
N LEU A 120 13.35 4.29 -2.68
CA LEU A 120 14.51 4.16 -3.56
C LEU A 120 14.61 2.75 -4.16
N LEU A 121 14.43 1.72 -3.34
CA LEU A 121 14.39 0.33 -3.80
C LEU A 121 13.25 0.11 -4.79
N LEU A 122 12.03 0.56 -4.49
CA LEU A 122 10.89 0.46 -5.40
C LEU A 122 11.16 1.15 -6.74
N ASN A 123 11.72 2.36 -6.72
CA ASN A 123 12.08 3.08 -7.94
C ASN A 123 13.16 2.33 -8.75
N SER A 124 14.10 1.67 -8.07
CA SER A 124 15.11 0.83 -8.73
C SER A 124 14.54 -0.44 -9.37
N LEU A 125 13.38 -0.91 -8.91
CA LEU A 125 12.66 -2.03 -9.51
C LEU A 125 11.77 -1.60 -10.69
N LEU A 126 11.40 -0.32 -10.75
CA LEU A 126 10.56 0.25 -11.80
C LEU A 126 11.42 0.74 -12.98
N THR A 127 12.14 -0.19 -13.60
CA THR A 127 12.97 0.06 -14.79
C THR A 127 12.24 -0.32 -16.06
N ASP A 128 12.52 0.42 -17.12
CA ASP A 128 12.00 0.20 -18.47
C ASP A 128 12.14 -1.27 -18.93
N GLU A 129 13.31 -1.86 -18.76
CA GLU A 129 13.57 -3.26 -19.12
C GLU A 129 12.62 -4.26 -18.42
N LYS A 130 12.29 -4.01 -17.14
CA LYS A 130 11.39 -4.89 -16.36
C LYS A 130 9.95 -4.71 -16.79
N VAL A 131 9.55 -3.47 -17.08
CA VAL A 131 8.22 -3.15 -17.60
C VAL A 131 8.02 -3.79 -18.98
N ASP A 132 9.02 -3.67 -19.85
CA ASP A 132 8.98 -4.22 -21.21
C ASP A 132 8.98 -5.75 -21.18
N SER A 133 9.76 -6.37 -20.28
CA SER A 133 9.74 -7.83 -20.06
C SER A 133 8.36 -8.32 -19.59
N ARG A 134 7.74 -7.60 -18.65
CA ARG A 134 6.39 -7.94 -18.17
C ARG A 134 5.33 -7.75 -19.25
N LEU A 135 5.46 -6.72 -20.09
CA LEU A 135 4.58 -6.50 -21.23
C LEU A 135 4.68 -7.65 -22.24
N ALA A 136 5.90 -8.10 -22.56
CA ALA A 136 6.12 -9.23 -23.45
C ALA A 136 5.44 -10.50 -22.92
N GLU A 137 5.62 -10.81 -21.63
CA GLU A 137 4.96 -11.95 -20.99
C GLU A 137 3.42 -11.88 -21.11
N ILE A 138 2.82 -10.70 -20.90
CA ILE A 138 1.37 -10.48 -21.03
C ILE A 138 0.91 -10.71 -22.48
N ILE A 139 1.69 -10.26 -23.47
CA ILE A 139 1.38 -10.46 -24.89
C ILE A 139 1.36 -11.95 -25.23
N PHE A 140 2.33 -12.72 -24.74
CA PHE A 140 2.42 -14.16 -25.03
C PHE A 140 1.40 -15.01 -24.26
N THR A 141 1.11 -14.66 -23.01
CA THR A 141 0.19 -15.42 -22.15
C THR A 141 -1.27 -15.00 -22.30
N GLY A 142 -1.52 -13.79 -22.83
CA GLY A 142 -2.86 -13.24 -23.00
C GLY A 142 -3.58 -12.90 -21.68
N ALA A 143 -2.87 -12.88 -20.55
CA ALA A 143 -3.45 -12.74 -19.22
C ALA A 143 -3.03 -11.44 -18.52
N ASN A 144 -3.86 -10.97 -17.59
CA ASN A 144 -3.59 -9.88 -16.64
C ASN A 144 -3.89 -8.43 -17.14
N LYS A 145 -5.19 -8.11 -17.26
CA LYS A 145 -5.69 -6.77 -17.62
C LYS A 145 -5.21 -5.66 -16.67
N ASP A 146 -5.11 -5.95 -15.38
CA ASP A 146 -4.67 -4.96 -14.38
C ASP A 146 -3.21 -4.56 -14.60
N SER A 147 -2.35 -5.54 -14.91
CA SER A 147 -0.95 -5.26 -15.27
C SER A 147 -0.83 -4.44 -16.55
N LEU A 148 -1.65 -4.73 -17.57
CA LEU A 148 -1.65 -3.97 -18.82
C LEU A 148 -2.06 -2.52 -18.61
N ASN A 149 -3.10 -2.27 -17.80
CA ASN A 149 -3.51 -0.91 -17.44
C ASN A 149 -2.40 -0.16 -16.68
N ALA A 150 -1.73 -0.81 -15.72
CA ALA A 150 -0.61 -0.22 -14.99
C ALA A 150 0.57 0.13 -15.90
N ILE A 151 0.91 -0.73 -16.86
CA ILE A 151 1.97 -0.48 -17.86
C ILE A 151 1.58 0.68 -18.77
N LYS A 152 0.31 0.79 -19.17
CA LYS A 152 -0.18 1.91 -19.97
C LYS A 152 -0.02 3.24 -19.23
N GLU A 153 -0.43 3.31 -17.97
CA GLU A 153 -0.24 4.50 -17.13
C GLU A 153 1.24 4.83 -16.92
N TYR A 154 2.08 3.81 -16.68
CA TYR A 154 3.54 4.00 -16.60
C TYR A 154 4.10 4.63 -17.89
N ASN A 155 3.76 4.08 -19.05
CA ASN A 155 4.22 4.59 -20.34
C ASN A 155 3.70 6.01 -20.64
N LYS A 156 2.49 6.35 -20.20
CA LYS A 156 1.95 7.72 -20.26
C LYS A 156 2.78 8.68 -19.39
N ILE A 157 3.08 8.32 -18.15
CA ILE A 157 3.93 9.12 -17.24
C ILE A 157 5.34 9.30 -17.81
N LYS A 158 5.88 8.28 -18.48
CA LYS A 158 7.19 8.33 -19.15
C LYS A 158 7.18 9.07 -20.48
N GLY A 159 6.03 9.52 -20.98
CA GLY A 159 5.92 10.19 -22.27
C GLY A 159 6.22 9.27 -23.47
N ARG A 160 6.14 7.95 -23.28
CA ARG A 160 6.31 6.97 -24.37
C ARG A 160 5.07 6.88 -25.27
N ILE A 161 3.92 7.34 -24.77
CA ILE A 161 2.65 7.39 -25.48
C ILE A 161 2.21 8.85 -25.56
N GLU A 162 2.06 9.37 -26.78
CA GLU A 162 1.43 10.66 -27.02
C GLU A 162 -0.08 10.48 -27.15
N GLU A 163 -0.85 11.16 -26.30
CA GLU A 163 -2.30 11.25 -26.50
C GLU A 163 -2.57 12.20 -27.67
N LYS A 164 -3.06 11.65 -28.78
CA LYS A 164 -3.56 12.49 -29.88
C LYS A 164 -4.72 13.32 -29.36
N LEU A 165 -4.46 14.60 -29.09
CA LEU A 165 -5.51 15.58 -28.79
C LEU A 165 -6.42 15.65 -30.01
N SER A 166 -7.64 15.15 -29.87
CA SER A 166 -8.68 15.34 -30.89
C SER A 166 -9.07 16.81 -30.87
N ILE A 167 -8.57 17.59 -31.82
CA ILE A 167 -9.02 18.96 -32.08
C ILE A 167 -10.39 18.86 -32.76
N ASN A 168 -11.42 18.53 -31.98
CA ASN A 168 -12.79 18.60 -32.44
C ASN A 168 -13.37 19.95 -32.00
N GLY A 169 -13.53 20.86 -32.96
CA GLY A 169 -14.50 21.95 -32.84
C GLY A 169 -13.98 23.33 -32.42
N MET A 170 -13.00 23.87 -33.13
CA MET A 170 -12.99 25.31 -33.41
C MET A 170 -12.66 25.51 -34.90
N MET A 171 -13.61 25.13 -35.77
CA MET A 171 -13.78 25.92 -36.98
C MET A 171 -14.33 27.26 -36.52
N VAL A 172 -13.42 28.21 -36.31
CA VAL A 172 -13.80 29.61 -36.31
C VAL A 172 -14.33 29.85 -37.72
N ASN A 173 -15.64 30.02 -37.86
CA ASN A 173 -16.23 30.60 -39.06
C ASN A 173 -15.75 32.06 -39.11
N LEU A 174 -14.52 32.27 -39.58
CA LEU A 174 -14.09 33.51 -40.19
C LEU A 174 -14.85 33.60 -41.52
N GLU A 175 -16.16 33.86 -41.45
CA GLU A 175 -16.77 34.64 -42.51
C GLU A 175 -16.15 36.02 -42.36
N ASP A 176 -15.10 36.25 -43.14
CA ASP A 176 -14.40 37.52 -43.20
C ASP A 176 -15.44 38.63 -43.30
N GLU A 177 -15.44 39.55 -42.33
CA GLU A 177 -16.32 40.75 -42.34
C GLU A 177 -16.20 41.49 -43.69
N ASP A 178 -15.06 41.37 -44.35
CA ASP A 178 -14.80 41.88 -45.70
C ASP A 178 -15.70 41.26 -46.77
N GLU A 179 -16.07 39.97 -46.68
CA GLU A 179 -16.98 39.32 -47.63
C GLU A 179 -18.44 39.79 -47.42
N LYS A 180 -18.82 40.09 -46.17
CA LYS A 180 -20.12 40.72 -45.85
C LYS A 180 -20.18 42.15 -46.39
N ILE A 181 -19.09 42.91 -46.28
CA ILE A 181 -18.98 44.27 -46.83
C ILE A 181 -19.08 44.21 -48.36
N TYR A 182 -18.38 43.28 -49.03
CA TYR A 182 -18.41 43.13 -50.49
C TYR A 182 -19.82 42.81 -51.01
N LYS A 183 -20.53 41.85 -50.39
CA LYS A 183 -21.92 41.52 -50.78
C LYS A 183 -22.88 42.69 -50.57
N LYS A 184 -22.65 43.53 -49.56
CA LYS A 184 -23.46 44.71 -49.28
C LYS A 184 -23.24 45.84 -50.31
N ILE A 185 -22.01 46.02 -50.79
CA ILE A 185 -21.68 46.99 -51.85
C ILE A 185 -22.28 46.54 -53.19
N VAL A 186 -22.07 45.28 -53.58
CA VAL A 186 -22.55 44.75 -54.87
C VAL A 186 -24.07 44.82 -54.98
N ASN A 187 -24.81 44.45 -53.93
CA ASN A 187 -26.28 44.50 -53.94
C ASN A 187 -26.86 45.92 -53.97
N LYS A 188 -26.11 46.94 -53.56
CA LYS A 188 -26.55 48.33 -53.59
C LYS A 188 -26.47 48.94 -55.00
N ASN A 189 -25.54 48.45 -55.83
CA ASN A 189 -25.32 48.95 -57.18
C ASN A 189 -26.20 48.25 -58.25
N LEU A 190 -26.94 47.21 -57.88
CA LEU A 190 -27.86 46.48 -58.78
C LEU A 190 -29.33 46.94 -58.66
N LYS A 191 -29.63 47.89 -57.76
CA LYS A 191 -30.99 48.39 -57.49
C LYS A 191 -31.17 49.90 -57.73
N GLY A 192 -30.19 50.57 -58.33
CA GLY A 192 -30.27 51.96 -58.79
C GLY A 192 -30.04 52.01 -60.28
#